data_AF-A0A1M3KXQ6-F1
#
_entry.id   AF-A0A1M3KXQ6-F1
#
_cell.length_a   1.000
_cell.length_b   1.000
_cell.length_c   1.000
_cell.angle_alpha   90.00
_cell.angle_beta   90.00
_cell.angle_gamma   90.00
#
_symmetry.space_group_name_H-M   'P 1'
#
loop_
_entity.id
_entity.type
_entity.pdbx_description
1 polymer ?
#
loop_
_entity_poly.entity_id
_entity_poly.type
_entity_poly.pdbx_seq_one_letter_code
_entity_poly.pdbx_strand_id
1 'polypeptide(L)'
;MSRTPYFHRAVIGVLIFLAGMVFESRQATAQFCVCPATMQTTKRITICFNGAMQQVDVTFCDETYCPPGPPTTADPCDPPNDPINARTVIDRICPIGFVTADAQNLMNATISAMGFCCGDQAGIFACAAGATRADWIVRWAKCVQFDATGCLVPCPGSPCCGFRVAFFPGNPPGLCETLILDNCSDPTSCTSSTCTELQCFFPTQCCW
;
A
#
# COMPACT_ATOMS: atom_id res chain seq x y z
N MET A 1 -46.60 15.65 51.18
CA MET A 1 -46.84 15.38 49.74
C MET A 1 -46.07 16.46 48.98
N SER A 2 -45.16 16.26 48.04
CA SER A 2 -44.87 15.15 47.14
C SER A 2 -43.36 15.14 46.87
N ARG A 3 -42.77 13.96 46.73
CA ARG A 3 -41.37 13.76 46.40
C ARG A 3 -41.15 13.95 44.89
N THR A 4 -39.95 14.43 44.55
CA THR A 4 -39.20 14.21 43.29
C THR A 4 -39.74 14.75 41.96
N PRO A 5 -38.96 15.64 41.31
CA PRO A 5 -38.73 15.49 39.87
C PRO A 5 -37.24 15.52 39.47
N TYR A 6 -36.30 15.74 40.40
CA TYR A 6 -34.88 15.89 40.06
C TYR A 6 -34.13 14.58 39.81
N PHE A 7 -34.59 13.46 40.39
CA PHE A 7 -33.91 12.17 40.21
C PHE A 7 -34.09 11.58 38.80
N HIS A 8 -35.21 11.82 38.12
CA HIS A 8 -35.43 11.28 36.77
C HIS A 8 -34.57 11.93 35.69
N ARG A 9 -34.21 13.22 35.83
CA ARG A 9 -33.31 13.87 34.86
C ARG A 9 -31.87 13.40 34.98
N ALA A 10 -31.41 13.06 36.19
CA ALA A 10 -30.07 12.53 36.39
C ALA A 10 -29.92 11.12 35.80
N VAL A 11 -30.92 10.24 35.96
CA VAL A 11 -30.85 8.86 35.45
C VAL A 11 -30.89 8.81 33.92
N ILE A 12 -31.68 9.67 33.26
CA ILE A 12 -31.70 9.73 31.78
C ILE A 12 -30.37 10.26 31.22
N GLY A 13 -29.75 11.24 31.88
CA GLY A 13 -28.44 11.77 31.47
C GLY A 13 -27.32 10.72 31.57
N VAL A 14 -27.34 9.88 32.61
CA VAL A 14 -26.36 8.80 32.80
C VAL A 14 -26.57 7.65 31.79
N LEU A 15 -27.83 7.34 31.42
CA LEU A 15 -28.12 6.32 30.40
C LEU A 15 -27.71 6.73 28.99
N ILE A 16 -27.81 8.02 28.63
CA ILE A 16 -27.28 8.53 27.35
C ILE A 16 -25.75 8.50 27.34
N PHE A 17 -25.11 8.82 28.45
CA PHE A 17 -23.65 8.73 28.58
C PHE A 17 -23.14 7.28 28.51
N LEU A 18 -23.88 6.31 29.05
CA LEU A 18 -23.53 4.89 28.96
C LEU A 18 -23.81 4.29 27.57
N ALA A 19 -24.84 4.76 26.85
CA ALA A 19 -25.08 4.36 25.46
C ALA A 19 -24.02 4.92 24.49
N GLY A 20 -23.40 6.06 24.80
CA GLY A 20 -22.28 6.61 24.03
C GLY A 20 -20.96 5.87 24.22
N MET A 21 -20.82 5.03 25.25
CA MET A 21 -19.61 4.23 25.51
C MET A 21 -19.64 2.83 24.86
N VAL A 22 -20.75 2.48 24.18
CA VAL A 22 -20.87 1.24 23.40
C VAL A 22 -21.06 1.56 21.92
N PHE A 23 -20.39 2.62 21.45
CA PHE A 23 -19.78 2.50 20.14
C PHE A 23 -18.40 1.91 20.40
N GLU A 24 -18.29 0.60 20.23
CA GLU A 24 -17.05 0.08 19.65
C GLU A 24 -16.83 0.90 18.38
N SER A 25 -16.02 1.95 18.50
CA SER A 25 -15.18 2.36 17.40
C SER A 25 -14.39 1.10 17.09
N ARG A 26 -14.93 0.27 16.18
CA ARG A 26 -14.11 -0.60 15.37
C ARG A 26 -13.01 0.31 14.91
N GLN A 27 -11.83 0.06 15.48
CA GLN A 27 -10.61 0.75 15.19
C GLN A 27 -10.63 0.96 13.68
N ALA A 28 -10.61 2.23 13.24
CA ALA A 28 -10.12 2.53 11.90
C ALA A 28 -8.67 2.04 11.96
N THR A 29 -8.53 0.76 11.64
CA THR A 29 -7.33 -0.02 11.85
C THR A 29 -6.26 0.62 11.00
N ALA A 30 -5.09 0.81 11.60
CA ALA A 30 -3.88 1.23 10.94
C ALA A 30 -3.66 0.41 9.66
N GLN A 31 -4.16 0.89 8.51
CA GLN A 31 -3.93 0.31 7.20
C GLN A 31 -2.50 0.62 6.69
N PHE A 32 -1.58 1.02 7.56
CA PHE A 32 -0.36 1.65 7.09
C PHE A 32 0.50 0.70 6.27
N CYS A 33 0.45 -0.62 6.49
CA CYS A 33 1.10 -1.63 5.65
C CYS A 33 0.38 -2.99 5.64
N VAL A 34 -0.92 -3.02 5.96
CA VAL A 34 -1.67 -4.26 6.10
C VAL A 34 -2.55 -4.46 4.89
N CYS A 35 -2.43 -5.62 4.24
CA CYS A 35 -3.27 -6.04 3.14
C CYS A 35 -4.13 -7.24 3.55
N PRO A 36 -5.37 -7.02 4.01
CA PRO A 36 -6.25 -8.10 4.49
C PRO A 36 -6.50 -9.15 3.40
N ALA A 37 -6.48 -10.43 3.76
CA ALA A 37 -6.68 -11.53 2.81
C ALA A 37 -7.96 -11.43 1.97
N THR A 38 -9.01 -10.77 2.49
CA THR A 38 -10.27 -10.55 1.76
C THR A 38 -10.17 -9.51 0.65
N MET A 39 -9.12 -8.69 0.65
CA MET A 39 -8.85 -7.63 -0.33
C MET A 39 -7.65 -7.96 -1.23
N GLN A 40 -7.05 -9.14 -1.04
CA GLN A 40 -5.87 -9.55 -1.78
C GLN A 40 -6.22 -9.94 -3.22
N THR A 41 -5.49 -9.34 -4.15
CA THR A 41 -5.43 -9.70 -5.56
C THR A 41 -4.04 -10.24 -5.87
N THR A 42 -3.95 -11.39 -6.55
CA THR A 42 -2.69 -11.91 -7.07
C THR A 42 -2.62 -11.75 -8.58
N LYS A 43 -1.53 -11.18 -9.08
CA LYS A 43 -1.24 -11.04 -10.51
C LYS A 43 0.14 -11.59 -10.83
N ARG A 44 0.23 -12.23 -12.00
CA ARG A 44 1.51 -12.58 -12.59
C ARG A 44 2.02 -11.40 -13.40
N ILE A 45 3.22 -10.92 -13.09
CA ILE A 45 3.87 -9.84 -13.81
C ILE A 45 5.26 -10.25 -14.25
N THR A 46 5.74 -9.61 -15.32
CA THR A 46 7.12 -9.73 -15.76
C THR A 46 7.95 -8.62 -15.11
N ILE A 47 8.98 -9.00 -14.36
CA ILE A 47 9.95 -8.10 -13.76
C ILE A 47 11.30 -8.23 -14.48
N CYS A 48 12.14 -7.23 -14.30
CA CYS A 48 13.53 -7.31 -14.71
C CYS A 48 14.41 -7.46 -13.48
N PHE A 49 15.07 -8.60 -13.39
CA PHE A 49 15.81 -9.00 -12.21
C PHE A 49 17.16 -9.59 -12.64
N ASN A 50 18.25 -9.04 -12.11
CA ASN A 50 19.62 -9.42 -12.47
C ASN A 50 19.91 -9.39 -13.99
N GLY A 51 19.37 -8.40 -14.69
CA GLY A 51 19.59 -8.22 -16.14
C GLY A 51 18.80 -9.19 -17.03
N ALA A 52 17.85 -9.94 -16.47
CA ALA A 52 16.98 -10.84 -17.22
C ALA A 52 15.50 -10.57 -16.94
N MET A 53 14.65 -10.85 -17.93
CA MET A 53 13.20 -10.86 -17.75
C MET A 53 12.81 -12.12 -16.96
N GLN A 54 12.18 -11.91 -15.80
CA GLN A 54 11.73 -12.94 -14.89
C GLN A 54 10.24 -12.76 -14.60
N GLN A 55 9.57 -13.79 -14.11
CA GLN A 55 8.16 -13.70 -13.72
C GLN A 55 8.00 -13.84 -12.22
N VAL A 56 7.11 -13.04 -11.65
CA VAL A 56 6.69 -13.17 -10.26
C VAL A 56 5.18 -13.16 -10.17
N ASP A 57 4.64 -13.92 -9.22
CA ASP A 57 3.28 -13.71 -8.74
C ASP A 57 3.34 -12.70 -7.60
N VAL A 58 2.74 -11.52 -7.79
CA VAL A 58 2.63 -10.48 -6.77
C VAL A 58 1.22 -10.47 -6.20
N THR A 59 1.12 -10.54 -4.88
CA THR A 59 -0.13 -10.34 -4.13
C THR A 59 -0.13 -8.96 -3.52
N PHE A 60 -1.20 -8.22 -3.72
CA PHE A 60 -1.36 -6.86 -3.25
C PHE A 60 -2.83 -6.55 -2.98
N CYS A 61 -3.07 -5.46 -2.26
CA CYS A 61 -4.39 -4.84 -2.11
C CYS A 61 -4.37 -3.53 -2.87
N ASP A 62 -5.42 -3.26 -3.64
CA ASP A 62 -5.56 -2.04 -4.42
C ASP A 62 -6.92 -1.38 -4.21
N GLU A 63 -6.89 -0.05 -4.16
CA GLU A 63 -8.06 0.81 -4.27
C GLU A 63 -7.85 1.68 -5.51
N THR A 64 -8.75 1.57 -6.48
CA THR A 64 -8.70 2.37 -7.71
C THR A 64 -9.82 3.41 -7.71
N TYR A 65 -9.49 4.63 -8.14
CA TYR A 65 -10.37 5.79 -8.13
C TYR A 65 -10.49 6.35 -9.55
N CYS A 66 -11.68 6.19 -10.14
CA CYS A 66 -11.99 6.66 -11.50
C CYS A 66 -13.36 7.35 -11.52
N PRO A 67 -13.42 8.70 -11.59
CA PRO A 67 -12.31 9.67 -11.70
C PRO A 67 -11.43 9.72 -10.44
N PRO A 68 -10.24 10.37 -10.49
CA PRO A 68 -9.41 10.57 -9.30
C PRO A 68 -10.22 11.14 -8.14
N GLY A 69 -10.07 10.54 -6.98
CA GLY A 69 -10.87 10.86 -5.80
C GLY A 69 -10.00 10.82 -4.55
N PRO A 70 -10.44 11.51 -3.49
CA PRO A 70 -9.74 11.43 -2.21
C PRO A 70 -9.71 9.97 -1.74
N PRO A 71 -8.58 9.49 -1.21
CA PRO A 71 -8.52 8.19 -0.55
C PRO A 71 -9.63 8.05 0.48
N THR A 72 -10.25 6.87 0.57
CA THR A 72 -11.31 6.61 1.57
C THR A 72 -10.77 6.68 3.00
N THR A 73 -9.47 6.42 3.16
CA THR A 73 -8.75 6.47 4.43
C THR A 73 -7.57 7.41 4.27
N ALA A 74 -7.45 8.40 5.16
CA ALA A 74 -6.34 9.35 5.14
C ALA A 74 -5.00 8.61 5.16
N ASP A 75 -4.12 8.98 4.24
CA ASP A 75 -2.85 8.30 4.02
C ASP A 75 -1.68 9.22 4.44
N PRO A 76 -0.71 8.74 5.24
CA PRO A 76 0.47 9.53 5.63
C PRO A 76 1.30 10.07 4.46
N CYS A 77 1.22 9.46 3.27
CA CYS A 77 1.87 9.93 2.05
C CYS A 77 1.05 11.00 1.33
N ASP A 78 -0.14 11.32 1.85
CA ASP A 78 -1.01 12.36 1.34
C ASP A 78 -1.80 13.04 2.48
N PRO A 79 -1.13 13.78 3.40
CA PRO A 79 -1.82 14.47 4.50
C PRO A 79 -2.96 15.42 4.07
N PRO A 80 -2.87 16.13 2.92
CA PRO A 80 -3.98 16.91 2.40
C PRO A 80 -5.19 16.09 1.92
N ASN A 81 -5.01 14.78 1.71
CA ASN A 81 -6.01 13.86 1.14
C ASN A 81 -6.48 14.31 -0.25
N ASP A 82 -5.51 14.62 -1.11
CA ASP A 82 -5.73 15.02 -2.49
C ASP A 82 -6.34 13.88 -3.32
N PRO A 83 -6.98 14.19 -4.45
CA PRO A 83 -7.43 13.16 -5.37
C PRO A 83 -6.27 12.32 -5.93
N ILE A 84 -6.37 11.01 -5.79
CA ILE A 84 -5.42 10.03 -6.36
C ILE A 84 -6.13 9.09 -7.33
N ASN A 85 -5.37 8.36 -8.15
CA ASN A 85 -5.89 7.34 -9.06
C ASN A 85 -5.87 5.96 -8.44
N ALA A 86 -4.84 5.66 -7.65
CA ALA A 86 -4.69 4.34 -7.04
C ALA A 86 -3.94 4.40 -5.71
N ARG A 87 -4.31 3.51 -4.80
CA ARG A 87 -3.57 3.22 -3.58
C ARG A 87 -3.31 1.72 -3.50
N THR A 88 -2.05 1.32 -3.34
CA THR A 88 -1.63 -0.09 -3.38
C THR A 88 -0.76 -0.45 -2.18
N VAL A 89 -1.03 -1.60 -1.58
CA VAL A 89 -0.18 -2.22 -0.56
C VAL A 89 0.30 -3.57 -1.09
N ILE A 90 1.61 -3.72 -1.30
CA ILE A 90 2.23 -4.98 -1.73
C ILE A 90 2.41 -5.89 -0.51
N ASP A 91 1.85 -7.10 -0.57
CA ASP A 91 1.84 -8.06 0.52
C ASP A 91 2.82 -9.22 0.31
N ARG A 92 2.88 -9.77 -0.91
CA ARG A 92 3.70 -10.97 -1.17
C ARG A 92 4.25 -10.97 -2.58
N ILE A 93 5.48 -11.46 -2.74
CA ILE A 93 6.13 -11.61 -4.05
C ILE A 93 6.70 -13.02 -4.14
N CYS A 94 6.21 -13.81 -5.09
CA CYS A 94 6.65 -15.19 -5.31
C CYS A 94 7.40 -15.30 -6.64
N PRO A 95 8.72 -15.52 -6.62
CA PRO A 95 9.50 -15.90 -7.80
C PRO A 95 8.94 -17.13 -8.52
N ILE A 96 8.94 -17.11 -9.86
CA ILE A 96 8.46 -18.23 -10.68
C ILE A 96 9.62 -18.78 -11.50
N GLY A 97 10.01 -20.02 -11.21
CA GLY A 97 11.09 -20.68 -11.94
C GLY A 97 12.50 -20.18 -11.59
N PHE A 98 12.65 -19.32 -10.58
CA PHE A 98 13.95 -18.90 -10.04
C PHE A 98 13.90 -18.73 -8.52
N VAL A 99 15.07 -18.65 -7.90
CA VAL A 99 15.23 -18.40 -6.47
C VAL A 99 16.17 -17.21 -6.26
N THR A 100 15.98 -16.48 -5.17
CA THR A 100 16.84 -15.35 -4.82
C THR A 100 16.84 -15.14 -3.31
N ALA A 101 17.93 -14.59 -2.78
CA ALA A 101 18.02 -14.07 -1.42
C ALA A 101 18.02 -12.53 -1.38
N ASP A 102 18.03 -11.88 -2.55
CA ASP A 102 18.09 -10.43 -2.68
C ASP A 102 16.67 -9.84 -2.63
N ALA A 103 16.20 -9.63 -1.39
CA ALA A 103 14.88 -9.08 -1.11
C ALA A 103 14.72 -7.64 -1.65
N GLN A 104 15.76 -6.82 -1.56
CA GLN A 104 15.71 -5.41 -1.98
C GLN A 104 15.51 -5.29 -3.48
N ASN A 105 16.34 -5.97 -4.28
CA ASN A 105 16.22 -5.88 -5.73
C ASN A 105 14.91 -6.54 -6.21
N LEU A 106 14.41 -7.57 -5.51
CA LEU A 106 13.15 -8.23 -5.86
C LEU A 106 11.95 -7.29 -5.66
N MET A 107 11.92 -6.60 -4.50
CA MET A 107 10.89 -5.59 -4.20
C MET A 107 10.94 -4.44 -5.21
N ASN A 108 12.12 -3.88 -5.45
CA ASN A 108 12.31 -2.77 -6.39
C ASN A 108 11.86 -3.13 -7.81
N ALA A 109 12.30 -4.28 -8.32
CA ALA A 109 11.93 -4.76 -9.65
C ALA A 109 10.41 -4.99 -9.78
N THR A 110 9.77 -5.46 -8.69
CA THR A 110 8.33 -5.66 -8.63
C THR A 110 7.57 -4.34 -8.66
N ILE A 111 7.90 -3.38 -7.79
CA ILE A 111 7.30 -2.03 -7.79
C ILE A 111 7.46 -1.37 -9.16
N SER A 112 8.66 -1.50 -9.76
CA SER A 112 8.93 -0.96 -11.09
C SER A 112 7.98 -1.53 -12.15
N ALA A 113 7.82 -2.85 -12.19
CA ALA A 113 6.95 -3.52 -13.15
C ALA A 113 5.45 -3.28 -12.91
N MET A 114 5.05 -3.09 -11.65
CA MET A 114 3.66 -2.88 -11.27
C MET A 114 3.10 -1.57 -11.84
N GLY A 115 3.79 -0.44 -11.65
CA GLY A 115 3.25 0.88 -12.01
C GLY A 115 4.24 1.89 -12.59
N PHE A 116 5.55 1.65 -12.55
CA PHE A 116 6.58 2.61 -13.00
C PHE A 116 6.92 2.46 -14.50
N CYS A 117 6.87 1.26 -15.08
CA CYS A 117 7.48 0.97 -16.40
C CYS A 117 6.54 0.84 -17.60
N CYS A 118 5.69 1.84 -17.84
CA CYS A 118 4.79 1.95 -19.02
C CYS A 118 3.79 0.80 -19.26
N GLY A 119 4.02 -0.38 -18.70
CA GLY A 119 3.28 -1.58 -19.01
C GLY A 119 2.12 -1.86 -18.05
N ASP A 120 2.01 -1.09 -16.95
CA ASP A 120 1.00 -1.25 -15.88
C ASP A 120 0.67 -2.74 -15.67
N GLN A 121 1.69 -3.57 -15.46
CA GLN A 121 1.54 -5.02 -15.61
C GLN A 121 0.58 -5.61 -14.56
N ALA A 122 0.40 -4.90 -13.45
CA ALA A 122 -0.57 -5.24 -12.42
C ALA A 122 -1.98 -4.71 -12.71
N GLY A 123 -2.16 -3.81 -13.69
CA GLY A 123 -3.43 -3.21 -14.06
C GLY A 123 -3.94 -2.17 -13.06
N ILE A 124 -3.03 -1.50 -12.36
CA ILE A 124 -3.30 -0.51 -11.29
C ILE A 124 -4.03 0.71 -11.86
N PHE A 125 -3.76 1.05 -13.12
CA PHE A 125 -4.32 2.22 -13.81
C PHE A 125 -5.35 1.85 -14.88
N ALA A 126 -5.90 0.62 -14.84
CA ALA A 126 -6.73 0.08 -15.92
C ALA A 126 -7.97 0.94 -16.28
N CYS A 127 -8.52 1.71 -15.34
CA CYS A 127 -9.65 2.62 -15.61
C CYS A 127 -9.26 4.07 -15.94
N ALA A 128 -7.95 4.38 -15.94
CA ALA A 128 -7.39 5.69 -16.30
C ALA A 128 -6.95 5.76 -17.78
N ALA A 129 -7.56 4.96 -18.67
CA ALA A 129 -7.23 4.95 -20.08
C ALA A 129 -7.31 6.38 -20.67
N GLY A 130 -6.17 6.91 -21.13
CA GLY A 130 -6.05 8.27 -21.67
C GLY A 130 -5.72 9.37 -20.66
N ALA A 131 -5.46 9.04 -19.40
CA ALA A 131 -4.95 10.01 -18.43
C ALA A 131 -3.51 10.43 -18.79
N THR A 132 -3.22 11.72 -18.79
CA THR A 132 -1.86 12.24 -19.01
C THR A 132 -1.01 12.23 -17.73
N ARG A 133 -1.65 11.97 -16.58
CA ARG A 133 -1.06 11.85 -15.25
C ARG A 133 -1.92 10.92 -14.39
N ALA A 134 -1.29 10.03 -13.65
CA ALA A 134 -1.91 9.20 -12.63
C ALA A 134 -1.16 9.35 -11.30
N ASP A 135 -1.86 9.73 -10.24
CA ASP A 135 -1.28 9.79 -8.89
C ASP A 135 -1.47 8.45 -8.19
N TRP A 136 -0.37 7.88 -7.71
CA TRP A 136 -0.32 6.56 -7.10
C TRP A 136 0.33 6.62 -5.73
N ILE A 137 -0.35 6.10 -4.72
CA ILE A 137 0.26 5.80 -3.42
C ILE A 137 0.62 4.32 -3.41
N VAL A 138 1.90 4.01 -3.23
CA VAL A 138 2.38 2.64 -3.09
C VAL A 138 3.05 2.43 -1.73
N ARG A 139 2.74 1.29 -1.11
CA ARG A 139 3.23 0.89 0.21
C ARG A 139 3.70 -0.55 0.19
N TRP A 140 4.72 -0.85 0.99
CA TRP A 140 5.22 -2.21 1.22
C TRP A 140 5.91 -2.32 2.56
N ALA A 141 5.96 -3.54 3.11
CA ALA A 141 6.61 -3.78 4.39
C ALA A 141 8.12 -3.51 4.31
N LYS A 142 8.63 -2.72 5.26
CA LYS A 142 10.07 -2.44 5.41
C LYS A 142 10.84 -3.67 5.87
N CYS A 143 10.24 -4.51 6.69
CA CYS A 143 10.82 -5.72 7.25
C CYS A 143 10.19 -6.93 6.58
N VAL A 144 11.00 -7.69 5.86
CA VAL A 144 10.54 -8.83 5.05
C VAL A 144 11.39 -10.06 5.31
N GLN A 145 10.87 -11.21 4.92
CA GLN A 145 11.59 -12.47 4.94
C GLN A 145 11.10 -13.36 3.80
N PHE A 146 11.93 -14.32 3.38
CA PHE A 146 11.46 -15.38 2.50
C PHE A 146 10.80 -16.47 3.34
N ASP A 147 9.56 -16.81 3.01
CA ASP A 147 8.85 -17.92 3.63
C ASP A 147 9.40 -19.28 3.17
N ALA A 148 8.87 -20.37 3.74
CA ALA A 148 9.28 -21.73 3.39
C ALA A 148 9.00 -22.11 1.91
N THR A 149 8.15 -21.34 1.22
CA THR A 149 7.85 -21.52 -0.20
C THR A 149 8.74 -20.67 -1.11
N GLY A 150 9.65 -19.87 -0.55
CA GLY A 150 10.54 -18.99 -1.28
C GLY A 150 9.90 -17.67 -1.72
N CYS A 151 8.72 -17.33 -1.18
CA CYS A 151 8.10 -16.04 -1.44
C CYS A 151 8.55 -15.00 -0.42
N LEU A 152 8.77 -13.78 -0.89
CA LEU A 152 9.02 -12.63 -0.04
C LEU A 152 7.71 -12.19 0.62
N VAL A 153 7.69 -12.14 1.95
CA VAL A 153 6.52 -11.80 2.78
C VAL A 153 6.90 -10.81 3.89
N PRO A 154 5.95 -10.01 4.40
CA PRO A 154 6.18 -9.13 5.54
C PRO A 154 6.50 -9.92 6.80
N CYS A 155 7.37 -9.37 7.62
CA CYS A 155 7.48 -9.77 9.00
C CYS A 155 6.28 -9.25 9.84
N PRO A 156 5.86 -9.99 10.88
CA PRO A 156 4.78 -9.53 11.76
C PRO A 156 5.09 -8.15 12.35
N GLY A 157 4.13 -7.22 12.24
CA GLY A 157 4.28 -5.87 12.78
C GLY A 157 5.33 -5.00 12.08
N SER A 158 5.71 -5.35 10.84
CA SER A 158 6.67 -4.57 10.06
C SER A 158 6.26 -3.09 9.95
N PRO A 159 7.20 -2.14 10.17
CA PRO A 159 7.09 -0.77 9.70
C PRO A 159 6.84 -0.71 8.19
N CYS A 160 6.34 0.43 7.70
CA CYS A 160 5.98 0.57 6.29
C CYS A 160 6.92 1.47 5.51
N CYS A 161 7.33 1.05 4.33
CA CYS A 161 7.79 1.97 3.30
C CYS A 161 6.58 2.49 2.52
N GLY A 162 6.59 3.77 2.16
CA GLY A 162 5.47 4.38 1.44
C GLY A 162 5.88 5.59 0.62
N PHE A 163 5.36 5.68 -0.59
CA PHE A 163 5.59 6.80 -1.50
C PHE A 163 4.30 7.22 -2.19
N ARG A 164 4.14 8.53 -2.37
CA ARG A 164 3.19 9.11 -3.33
C ARG A 164 3.97 9.50 -4.57
N VAL A 165 3.51 9.07 -5.74
CA VAL A 165 4.16 9.35 -7.03
C VAL A 165 3.15 9.83 -8.06
N ALA A 166 3.60 10.69 -8.96
CA ALA A 166 2.89 11.04 -10.18
C ALA A 166 3.51 10.28 -11.35
N PHE A 167 2.71 9.45 -12.00
CA PHE A 167 3.06 8.70 -13.19
C PHE A 167 2.53 9.41 -14.43
N PHE A 168 3.38 9.58 -15.44
CA PHE A 168 3.04 10.22 -16.71
C PHE A 168 3.16 9.19 -17.83
N PRO A 169 2.06 8.48 -18.17
CA PRO A 169 2.10 7.47 -19.23
C PRO A 169 2.29 8.15 -20.59
N GLY A 170 3.33 7.75 -21.32
CA GLY A 170 3.54 8.18 -22.70
C GLY A 170 3.91 9.66 -22.87
N ASN A 171 4.56 10.28 -21.88
CA ASN A 171 5.08 11.65 -21.99
C ASN A 171 6.61 11.69 -21.79
N PRO A 172 7.41 11.90 -22.85
CA PRO A 172 7.02 11.98 -24.27
C PRO A 172 6.53 10.62 -24.83
N PRO A 173 5.87 10.59 -26.01
CA PRO A 173 5.29 9.37 -26.58
C PRO A 173 6.29 8.22 -26.65
N GLY A 174 5.96 7.09 -25.99
CA GLY A 174 6.83 5.92 -25.89
C GLY A 174 7.78 5.90 -24.68
N LEU A 175 7.80 6.96 -23.86
CA LEU A 175 8.48 7.00 -22.56
C LEU A 175 7.44 7.17 -21.44
N CYS A 176 7.77 6.67 -20.24
CA CYS A 176 7.01 6.98 -19.05
C CYS A 176 7.92 7.58 -18.00
N GLU A 177 7.43 8.63 -17.36
CA GLU A 177 8.13 9.32 -16.31
C GLU A 177 7.37 9.09 -15.00
N THR A 178 8.12 8.96 -13.91
CA THR A 178 7.54 8.98 -12.57
C THR A 178 8.25 10.00 -11.72
N LEU A 179 7.47 10.89 -11.13
CA LEU A 179 7.93 11.87 -10.18
C LEU A 179 7.55 11.43 -8.77
N ILE A 180 8.53 11.40 -7.86
CA ILE A 180 8.27 11.19 -6.44
C ILE A 180 7.70 12.49 -5.86
N LEU A 181 6.46 12.44 -5.37
CA LEU A 181 5.79 13.58 -4.76
C LEU A 181 6.02 13.63 -3.25
N ASP A 182 5.98 12.48 -2.58
CA ASP A 182 6.18 12.38 -1.14
C ASP A 182 6.76 11.02 -0.72
N ASN A 183 7.41 10.98 0.44
CA ASN A 183 7.93 9.79 1.12
C ASN A 183 7.42 9.78 2.57
N CYS A 184 6.53 8.84 2.87
CA CYS A 184 5.95 8.67 4.21
C CYS A 184 6.43 7.40 4.91
N SER A 185 7.63 6.94 4.58
CA SER A 185 8.19 5.72 5.15
C SER A 185 8.40 5.86 6.67
N ASP A 186 8.00 4.82 7.41
CA ASP A 186 8.15 4.76 8.85
C ASP A 186 9.64 4.70 9.22
N PRO A 187 10.13 5.60 10.10
CA PRO A 187 11.53 5.64 10.49
C PRO A 187 11.95 4.44 11.36
N THR A 188 10.99 3.68 11.90
CA THR A 188 11.24 2.54 12.79
C THR A 188 12.01 1.43 12.05
N SER A 189 12.99 0.82 12.73
CA SER A 189 13.79 -0.30 12.23
C SER A 189 13.14 -1.65 12.51
N CYS A 190 13.66 -2.70 11.88
CA CYS A 190 13.19 -4.06 12.13
C CYS A 190 13.55 -4.52 13.54
N THR A 191 12.59 -5.11 14.24
CA THR A 191 12.76 -5.58 15.61
C THR A 191 13.29 -7.01 15.70
N SER A 192 13.14 -7.81 14.63
CA SER A 192 13.59 -9.21 14.56
C SER A 192 14.84 -9.37 13.70
N SER A 193 15.80 -10.16 14.17
CA SER A 193 17.01 -10.54 13.43
C SER A 193 16.75 -11.53 12.28
N THR A 194 15.57 -12.15 12.24
CA THR A 194 15.17 -13.04 11.12
C THR A 194 14.63 -12.27 9.92
N CYS A 195 14.39 -10.96 10.10
CA CYS A 195 13.86 -10.08 9.06
C CYS A 195 14.99 -9.33 8.38
N THR A 196 14.88 -9.20 7.07
CA THR A 196 15.71 -8.30 6.27
C THR A 196 15.07 -6.92 6.27
N GLU A 197 15.83 -5.91 6.70
CA GLU A 197 15.42 -4.51 6.61
C GLU A 197 15.67 -3.99 5.20
N LEU A 198 14.60 -3.61 4.50
CA LEU A 198 14.67 -2.94 3.22
C LEU A 198 14.98 -1.45 3.42
N GLN A 199 15.71 -0.90 2.47
CA GLN A 199 15.83 0.54 2.32
C GLN A 199 14.56 1.06 1.63
N CYS A 200 13.88 2.00 2.29
CA CYS A 200 12.71 2.66 1.72
C CYS A 200 13.15 3.74 0.73
N PHE A 201 13.43 3.34 -0.51
CA PHE A 201 13.55 4.25 -1.65
C PHE A 201 12.61 3.80 -2.76
N PHE A 202 12.04 4.76 -3.48
CA PHE A 202 11.24 4.45 -4.65
C PHE A 202 12.17 4.11 -5.82
N PRO A 203 11.96 2.99 -6.53
CA PRO A 203 12.83 2.61 -7.63
C PRO A 203 12.67 3.60 -8.81
N THR A 204 13.79 3.96 -9.42
CA THR A 204 13.83 4.91 -10.56
C THR A 204 14.28 4.26 -11.86
N GLN A 205 14.50 2.94 -11.86
CA GLN A 205 14.99 2.20 -13.02
C GLN A 205 13.90 1.31 -13.59
N CYS A 206 13.67 1.52 -14.89
CA CYS A 206 12.87 0.64 -15.72
C CYS A 206 13.76 -0.27 -16.50
N CYS A 207 13.26 -1.46 -16.76
CA CYS A 207 13.81 -2.30 -17.80
C CYS A 207 12.90 -2.23 -19.02
N TRP A 208 13.57 -2.16 -20.16
CA TRP A 208 13.03 -1.93 -21.48
C TRP A 208 13.08 -3.23 -22.28
#